data_AF-A0AAX2UPT0-F1
#
_entry.id   AF-A0AAX2UPT0-F1
#
_cell.length_a   1.000
_cell.length_b   1.000
_cell.length_c   1.000
_cell.angle_alpha   90.00
_cell.angle_beta   90.00
_cell.angle_gamma   90.00
#
_symmetry.space_group_name_H-M   'P 1'
#
loop_
_entity.id
_entity.type
_entity.pdbx_description
1 polymer ?
#
loop_
_entity_poly.entity_id
_entity_poly.type
_entity_poly.pdbx_seq_one_letter_code
_entity_poly.pdbx_strand_id
1 'polypeptide(L)' 'MIAVTNKVVLGSMKLAKAYLVSEGYTKVKRQWWMRGSRHAAVIESSPTGRAIVKEGVNA' A
#
# COMPACT_ATOMS: atom_id res chain seq x y z
N MET A 1 6.42 6.59 16.11
CA MET A 1 6.21 7.50 14.97
C MET A 1 6.04 6.62 13.73
N ILE A 2 4.88 6.63 13.07
CA ILE A 2 4.70 5.87 11.81
C ILE A 2 5.29 6.74 10.70
N ALA A 3 6.55 6.51 10.34
CA ALA A 3 7.21 7.24 9.27
C ALA A 3 6.80 6.63 7.92
N VAL A 4 5.77 7.17 7.28
CA VAL A 4 5.45 6.82 5.89
C VAL A 4 6.60 7.32 5.02
N THR A 5 7.31 6.40 4.38
CA THR A 5 8.50 6.73 3.57
C THR A 5 8.11 7.14 2.15
N ASN A 6 6.99 6.63 1.64
CA ASN A 6 6.49 6.95 0.32
C ASN A 6 4.96 6.92 0.28
N LYS A 7 4.37 7.78 -0.55
CA LYS A 7 2.93 7.89 -0.75
C LYS A 7 2.61 8.03 -2.24
N VAL A 8 1.85 7.08 -2.77
CA VAL A 8 1.47 7.05 -4.19
C VAL A 8 -0.05 7.05 -4.29
N VAL A 9 -0.61 7.82 -5.22
CA VAL A 9 -2.05 7.83 -5.50
C VAL A 9 -2.28 7.22 -6.87
N LEU A 10 -3.11 6.18 -6.92
CA LEU A 10 -3.42 5.43 -8.12
C LEU A 10 -4.92 5.50 -8.43
N GLY A 11 -5.26 5.41 -9.71
CA GLY A 11 -6.64 5.53 -10.19
C GLY A 11 -7.58 4.39 -9.78
N SER A 12 -7.06 3.30 -9.23
CA SER A 12 -7.87 2.16 -8.80
C SER A 12 -7.13 1.31 -7.77
N MET A 13 -7.88 0.62 -6.93
CA MET A 13 -7.33 -0.33 -5.96
C MET A 13 -6.65 -1.54 -6.61
N LYS A 14 -7.06 -1.90 -7.84
CA LYS A 14 -6.40 -2.94 -8.63
C LYS A 14 -4.99 -2.51 -9.02
N LEU A 15 -4.83 -1.25 -9.45
CA LEU A 15 -3.53 -0.66 -9.78
C LEU A 15 -2.64 -0.55 -8.54
N ALA A 16 -3.20 -0.14 -7.39
CA ALA A 16 -2.46 -0.08 -6.13
C ALA A 16 -1.91 -1.44 -5.68
N LYS A 17 -2.70 -2.51 -5.83
CA LYS A 17 -2.23 -3.87 -5.56
C LYS A 17 -1.14 -4.29 -6.55
N ALA A 18 -1.32 -4.02 -7.84
CA ALA A 18 -0.35 -4.40 -8.86
C ALA A 18 0.99 -3.66 -8.66
N TYR A 19 0.95 -2.37 -8.34
CA TYR A 19 2.12 -1.57 -8.00
C TYR A 19 2.90 -2.19 -6.83
N LEU A 20 2.22 -2.45 -5.71
CA LEU A 20 2.84 -3.04 -4.54
C LEU A 20 3.41 -4.44 -4.80
N VAL A 21 2.72 -5.27 -5.58
CA VAL A 21 3.24 -6.59 -5.98
C VAL A 21 4.50 -6.44 -6.86
N SER A 22 4.54 -5.46 -7.75
CA SER A 22 5.72 -5.16 -8.58
C SER A 22 6.91 -4.71 -7.72
N GLU A 23 6.67 -3.98 -6.63
CA GLU A 23 7.67 -3.56 -5.66
C GLU A 23 8.08 -4.68 -4.67
N GLY A 24 7.52 -5.89 -4.83
CA GLY A 24 7.84 -7.06 -3.99
C GLY A 24 7.06 -7.16 -2.69
N TYR A 25 5.97 -6.40 -2.53
CA TYR A 25 5.08 -6.52 -1.39
C TYR A 25 4.09 -7.68 -1.57
N THR A 26 3.89 -8.44 -0.49
CA THR A 26 2.94 -9.56 -0.44
C THR A 26 1.72 -9.20 0.39
N LYS A 27 0.53 -9.56 -0.07
CA LYS A 27 -0.72 -9.33 0.68
C LYS A 27 -0.72 -10.10 2.00
N VAL A 28 -1.01 -9.42 3.11
CA VAL A 28 -1.21 -10.07 4.42
C VAL A 28 -2.70 -10.25 4.73
N LYS A 29 -3.03 -11.08 5.73
CA LYS A 29 -4.43 -11.43 6.10
C LYS A 29 -5.29 -10.22 6.47
N ARG A 30 -4.68 -9.10 6.89
CA ARG A 30 -5.39 -7.86 7.18
C ARG A 30 -5.76 -7.17 5.87
N GLN A 31 -7.06 -6.87 5.70
CA GLN A 31 -7.55 -6.19 4.51
C GLN A 31 -6.74 -4.91 4.29
N TRP A 32 -6.20 -4.79 3.07
CA TRP A 32 -5.45 -3.61 2.59
C TRP A 32 -4.07 -3.38 3.17
N TRP A 33 -3.55 -4.32 3.97
CA TRP A 33 -2.14 -4.33 4.36
C TRP A 33 -1.36 -5.24 3.42
N MET A 34 -0.16 -4.80 3.07
CA MET A 34 0.83 -5.57 2.33
C MET A 34 2.16 -5.51 3.08
N ARG A 35 2.92 -6.59 3.03
CA ARG A 35 4.20 -6.74 3.72
C ARG A 35 5.29 -6.89 2.69
N GLY A 36 6.21 -5.94 2.67
CA GLY A 36 7.46 -6.03 1.92
C GLY A 36 8.56 -6.59 2.80
N SER A 37 9.75 -6.79 2.23
CA SER A 37 10.90 -7.36 2.94
C SER A 37 11.43 -6.47 4.08
N ARG A 38 11.29 -5.14 3.96
CA ARG A 38 11.80 -4.17 4.94
C ARG A 38 10.71 -3.40 5.69
N HIS A 39 9.57 -3.14 5.06
CA HIS A 39 8.50 -2.31 5.61
C HIS A 39 7.12 -2.86 5.23
N ALA A 40 6.06 -2.47 5.94
CA ALA A 40 4.70 -2.70 5.47
C ALA A 40 4.24 -1.56 4.56
N ALA A 41 3.23 -1.86 3.75
CA ALA A 41 2.49 -0.91 2.95
C ALA A 41 0.99 -1.06 3.23
N VAL A 42 0.27 0.05 3.20
CA VAL A 42 -1.19 0.08 3.38
C VAL A 42 -1.82 0.75 2.17
N ILE A 43 -2.91 0.15 1.69
CA ILE A 43 -3.74 0.73 0.65
C ILE A 43 -4.98 1.33 1.31
N GLU A 44 -5.23 2.61 1.11
CA GLU A 44 -6.45 3.27 1.53
C GLU A 44 -7.31 3.59 0.32
N SER A 45 -8.61 3.27 0.37
CA SER A 45 -9.57 3.71 -0.62
C SER A 45 -9.92 5.17 -0.39
N SER A 46 -9.77 6.00 -1.43
CA SER A 46 -10.28 7.37 -1.44
C SER A 46 -11.76 7.37 -1.81
N PRO A 47 -12.58 8.26 -1.22
CA PRO A 47 -13.99 8.43 -1.60
C PRO A 47 -14.19 8.83 -3.08
N THR A 48 -13.12 9.26 -3.77
CA THR A 48 -13.12 9.56 -5.21
C THR A 48 -12.90 8.33 -6.10
N GLY A 49 -12.89 7.11 -5.55
CA GLY A 49 -12.62 5.86 -6.28
C GLY A 49 -11.14 5.59 -6.54
N ARG A 50 -10.25 6.50 -6.10
CA ARG A 50 -8.80 6.35 -6.16
C ARG A 50 -8.29 5.48 -5.01
N ALA A 51 -7.08 4.93 -5.14
CA ALA A 51 -6.40 4.20 -4.08
C ALA A 51 -5.11 4.93 -3.70
N ILE A 52 -4.88 5.08 -2.40
CA ILE A 52 -3.70 5.71 -1.83
C ILE A 52 -2.84 4.61 -1.24
N VAL A 53 -1.65 4.41 -1.79
CA VAL A 53 -0.63 3.51 -1.25
C VAL A 53 0.25 4.32 -0.30
N LYS A 54 0.41 3.83 0.93
CA LYS A 54 1.35 4.34 1.93
C LYS A 54 2.38 3.25 2.20
N GLU A 55 3.63 3.48 1.87
CA GLU A 55 4.75 2.56 2.09
C GLU A 55 5.56 3.02 3.30
N GLY A 56 6.30 2.10 3.94
CA GLY A 56 7.10 2.45 5.13
C GLY A 56 6.31 2.41 6.43
N VAL A 57 5.09 1.89 6.41
CA VAL A 57 4.27 1.78 7.63
C VAL A 57 4.97 0.78 8.55
N ASN A 58 5.30 1.21 9.77
CA ASN A 58 5.99 0.35 10.73
C ASN A 58 5.10 -0.87 11.02
N ALA A 59 5.66 -2.07 10.85
CA ALA A 59 4.92 -3.34 10.90
C ALA A 59 4.44 -3.69 12.31
#